data_AF-A0A8C4X289-F1
#
_entry.id   AF-A0A8C4X289-F1
#
_cell.length_a   1.000
_cell.length_b   1.000
_cell.length_c   1.000
_cell.angle_alpha   90.00
_cell.angle_beta   90.00
_cell.angle_gamma   90.00
#
_symmetry.space_group_name_H-M   'P 1'
#
loop_
_entity.id
_entity.type
_entity.pdbx_description
1 polymer ?
#
loop_
_entity_poly.entity_id
_entity_poly.type
_entity_poly.pdbx_seq_one_letter_code
_entity_poly.pdbx_strand_id
1 'polypeptide(L)'
;MEIIRFLRRMGYKPDSHLSAKQEADVVAFSALIEQMLLPALLHTFWVDPQNYVELIRPWYGASMGFPYNLFLPYLNRRKVISRLEFSVGRLPFITIKETEAQIYRNARECLNLLSHQLGKQDYYFGNLPSTLDAVVFAHLAPLLRAPLLGRTLQLHLKALPNLCRHCSRMLDCCFPTLSAEGGSRPEREQMDANLQKLTELVNKESNLIEKMDGNLRANSKSSGQGKSSQQVPPDISTNGPTPTAGH
;
A
#
# COMPACT_ATOMS: atom_id res chain seq x y z
N MET A 1 -5.62 22.62 3.79
CA MET A 1 -5.34 24.07 3.64
C MET A 1 -4.25 24.65 4.57
N GLU A 2 -3.86 24.02 5.68
CA GLU A 2 -2.88 24.63 6.63
C GLU A 2 -1.52 24.97 6.01
N ILE A 3 -1.00 24.13 5.11
CA ILE A 3 0.30 24.38 4.47
C ILE A 3 0.25 25.57 3.51
N ILE A 4 -0.85 25.76 2.78
CA ILE A 4 -1.06 26.92 1.92
C ILE A 4 -1.14 28.20 2.76
N ARG A 5 -1.83 28.16 3.90
CA ARG A 5 -1.86 29.30 4.84
C ARG A 5 -0.49 29.59 5.45
N PHE A 6 0.30 28.56 5.73
CA PHE A 6 1.67 28.71 6.23
C PHE A 6 2.59 29.34 5.18
N LEU A 7 2.59 28.84 3.94
CA LEU A 7 3.37 29.40 2.84
C LEU A 7 2.98 30.84 2.53
N ARG A 8 1.69 31.16 2.61
CA ARG A 8 1.18 32.53 2.46
C ARG A 8 1.70 33.46 3.56
N ARG A 9 1.79 32.99 4.81
CA ARG A 9 2.41 33.73 5.93
C ARG A 9 3.90 33.98 5.70
N MET A 10 4.58 33.07 5.01
CA MET A 10 5.98 33.23 4.59
C MET A 10 6.18 34.15 3.37
N GLY A 11 5.10 34.73 2.82
CA GLY A 11 5.17 35.63 1.67
C GLY A 11 5.05 34.96 0.31
N TYR A 12 4.92 33.62 0.26
CA TYR A 12 4.71 32.91 -1.00
C TYR A 12 3.23 32.93 -1.38
N LYS A 13 2.88 33.69 -2.41
CA LYS A 13 1.52 33.77 -2.99
C LYS A 13 1.51 33.16 -4.39
N PRO A 14 1.18 31.87 -4.54
CA PRO A 14 1.01 31.25 -5.87
C PRO A 14 -0.08 31.94 -6.71
N ASP A 15 -1.06 32.54 -6.03
CA ASP A 15 -2.23 33.19 -6.65
C ASP A 15 -2.06 34.70 -6.86
N SER A 16 -0.84 35.24 -6.89
CA SER A 16 -0.61 36.69 -6.98
C SER A 16 -1.21 37.36 -8.23
N HIS A 17 -1.54 36.57 -9.25
CA HIS A 17 -2.13 37.01 -10.51
C HIS A 17 -3.67 36.93 -10.52
N LEU A 18 -4.30 36.40 -9.45
CA LEU A 18 -5.75 36.23 -9.36
C LEU A 18 -6.44 37.50 -8.86
N SER A 19 -7.63 37.75 -9.39
CA SER A 19 -8.54 38.75 -8.83
C SER A 19 -9.19 38.25 -7.53
N ALA A 20 -9.68 39.16 -6.70
CA ALA A 20 -10.37 38.83 -5.46
C ALA A 20 -11.57 37.87 -5.66
N LYS A 21 -12.26 37.98 -6.81
CA LYS A 21 -13.34 37.05 -7.18
C LYS A 21 -12.79 35.64 -7.43
N GLN A 22 -11.71 35.52 -8.21
CA GLN A 22 -11.07 34.23 -8.49
C GLN A 22 -10.48 33.61 -7.24
N GLU A 23 -9.92 34.40 -6.32
CA GLU A 23 -9.47 33.90 -5.02
C GLU A 23 -10.63 33.31 -4.19
N ALA A 24 -11.81 33.96 -4.21
CA ALA A 24 -13.00 33.40 -3.57
C ALA A 24 -13.44 32.09 -4.25
N ASP A 25 -13.39 32.03 -5.59
CA ASP A 25 -13.69 30.82 -6.36
C ASP A 25 -12.72 29.67 -5.98
N VAL A 26 -11.43 29.94 -5.80
CA VAL A 26 -10.44 28.94 -5.32
C VAL A 26 -10.91 28.32 -4.00
N VAL A 27 -11.32 29.16 -3.04
CA VAL A 27 -11.77 28.68 -1.72
C VAL A 27 -13.05 27.85 -1.85
N ALA A 28 -14.01 28.33 -2.65
CA ALA A 28 -15.28 27.64 -2.87
C ALA A 28 -15.09 26.27 -3.53
N PHE A 29 -14.31 26.20 -4.62
CA PHE A 29 -14.02 24.93 -5.31
C PHE A 29 -13.17 23.99 -4.47
N SER A 30 -12.23 24.52 -3.67
CA SER A 30 -11.47 23.68 -2.74
C SER A 30 -12.37 23.05 -1.68
N ALA A 31 -13.30 23.82 -1.13
CA ALA A 31 -14.29 23.29 -0.19
C ALA A 31 -15.21 22.26 -0.87
N LEU A 32 -15.64 22.52 -2.11
CA LEU A 32 -16.43 21.57 -2.90
C LEU A 32 -15.71 20.22 -3.06
N ILE A 33 -14.42 20.25 -3.41
CA ILE A 33 -13.59 19.05 -3.53
C ILE A 33 -13.45 18.33 -2.19
N GLU A 34 -13.16 19.06 -1.11
CA GLU A 34 -12.98 18.50 0.23
C GLU A 34 -14.26 17.85 0.78
N GLN A 35 -15.44 18.36 0.39
CA GLN A 35 -16.75 17.87 0.86
C GLN A 35 -17.39 16.81 -0.04
N MET A 36 -17.21 16.90 -1.36
CA MET A 36 -17.90 16.00 -2.31
C MET A 36 -16.99 14.93 -2.91
N LEU A 37 -15.74 15.26 -3.21
CA LEU A 37 -14.82 14.34 -3.88
C LEU A 37 -13.93 13.57 -2.91
N LEU A 38 -13.35 14.26 -1.92
CA LEU A 38 -12.43 13.66 -0.96
C LEU A 38 -13.04 12.48 -0.18
N PRO A 39 -14.32 12.51 0.28
CA PRO A 39 -14.92 11.34 0.91
C PRO A 39 -14.93 10.10 0.01
N ALA A 40 -15.20 10.26 -1.29
CA ALA A 40 -15.20 9.15 -2.23
C ALA A 40 -13.80 8.59 -2.49
N LEU A 41 -12.79 9.45 -2.57
CA LEU A 41 -11.39 9.02 -2.66
C LEU A 41 -10.99 8.22 -1.42
N LEU A 42 -11.26 8.77 -0.24
CA LEU A 42 -10.95 8.10 1.03
C LEU A 42 -11.66 6.76 1.16
N HIS A 43 -12.93 6.70 0.78
CA HIS A 43 -13.68 5.45 0.73
C HIS A 43 -13.01 4.43 -0.21
N THR A 44 -12.72 4.85 -1.45
CA THR A 44 -12.09 4.01 -2.49
C THR A 44 -10.75 3.44 -2.05
N PHE A 45 -9.91 4.23 -1.37
CA PHE A 45 -8.55 3.82 -1.01
C PHE A 45 -8.47 3.08 0.34
N TRP A 46 -9.23 3.52 1.36
CA TRP A 46 -9.06 3.02 2.74
C TRP A 46 -10.20 2.15 3.24
N VAL A 47 -11.39 2.25 2.67
CA VAL A 47 -12.57 1.51 3.12
C VAL A 47 -12.80 0.27 2.27
N ASP A 48 -12.73 0.42 0.94
CA ASP A 48 -12.84 -0.69 0.00
C ASP A 48 -11.82 -1.79 0.33
N PRO A 49 -12.27 -3.02 0.70
CA PRO A 49 -11.37 -4.07 1.15
C PRO A 49 -10.37 -4.51 0.07
N GLN A 50 -10.79 -4.52 -1.20
CA GLN A 50 -9.96 -5.00 -2.31
C GLN A 50 -8.83 -4.01 -2.55
N ASN A 51 -9.17 -2.72 -2.71
CA ASN A 51 -8.16 -1.68 -2.91
C ASN A 51 -7.25 -1.52 -1.68
N TYR A 52 -7.77 -1.64 -0.46
CA TYR A 52 -6.95 -1.47 0.74
C TYR A 52 -5.88 -2.57 0.87
N VAL A 53 -6.27 -3.83 0.69
CA VAL A 53 -5.39 -4.99 0.88
C VAL A 53 -4.38 -5.11 -0.26
N GLU A 54 -4.83 -4.93 -1.51
CA GLU A 54 -3.97 -5.15 -2.69
C GLU A 54 -3.11 -3.95 -3.04
N LEU A 55 -3.57 -2.72 -2.73
CA LEU A 55 -2.91 -1.50 -3.17
C LEU A 55 -2.32 -0.69 -2.01
N ILE A 56 -3.18 -0.20 -1.13
CA ILE A 56 -2.79 0.86 -0.19
C ILE A 56 -1.89 0.34 0.92
N ARG A 57 -2.21 -0.82 1.50
CA ARG A 57 -1.39 -1.41 2.56
C ARG A 57 0.02 -1.76 2.06
N PRO A 58 0.22 -2.43 0.91
CA PRO A 58 1.55 -2.69 0.36
C PRO A 58 2.31 -1.40 0.01
N TRP A 59 1.67 -0.42 -0.61
CA TRP A 59 2.32 0.84 -0.99
C TRP A 59 2.84 1.62 0.22
N TYR A 60 1.97 1.85 1.21
CA TYR A 60 2.38 2.52 2.45
C TYR A 60 3.41 1.70 3.24
N GLY A 61 3.29 0.37 3.20
CA GLY A 61 4.22 -0.52 3.87
C GLY A 61 5.61 -0.53 3.23
N ALA A 62 5.70 -0.42 1.91
CA ALA A 62 6.97 -0.37 1.18
C ALA A 62 7.71 0.96 1.36
N SER A 63 6.98 2.07 1.46
CA SER A 63 7.58 3.40 1.67
C SER A 63 8.08 3.64 3.10
N MET A 64 7.88 2.70 4.03
CA MET A 64 8.21 2.89 5.45
C MET A 64 8.99 1.70 6.04
N GLY A 65 9.92 2.00 6.93
CA GLY A 65 10.64 0.99 7.70
C GLY A 65 9.76 0.31 8.76
N PHE A 66 10.17 -0.88 9.18
CA PHE A 66 9.66 -1.49 10.40
C PHE A 66 9.98 -0.59 11.62
N PRO A 67 9.03 -0.37 12.56
CA PRO A 67 7.69 -0.99 12.66
C PRO A 67 6.55 -0.15 12.06
N TYR A 68 6.84 1.03 11.49
CA TYR A 68 5.81 1.97 11.01
C TYR A 68 4.94 1.39 9.90
N ASN A 69 5.52 0.53 9.05
CA ASN A 69 4.80 -0.20 8.00
C ASN A 69 3.63 -1.07 8.52
N LEU A 70 3.66 -1.51 9.77
CA LEU A 70 2.60 -2.35 10.36
C LEU A 70 1.43 -1.52 10.88
N PHE A 71 1.71 -0.45 11.62
CA PHE A 71 0.68 0.29 12.37
C PHE A 71 0.12 1.48 11.60
N LEU A 72 0.92 2.16 10.77
CA LEU A 72 0.47 3.40 10.14
C LEU A 72 -0.69 3.21 9.16
N PRO A 73 -0.71 2.19 8.28
CA PRO A 73 -1.86 1.93 7.42
C PRO A 73 -3.14 1.62 8.21
N TYR A 74 -2.99 0.97 9.37
CA TYR A 74 -4.13 0.67 10.25
C TYR A 74 -4.66 1.94 10.93
N LEU A 75 -3.78 2.79 11.46
CA LEU A 75 -4.17 4.05 12.10
C LEU A 75 -4.84 5.00 11.12
N ASN A 76 -4.28 5.14 9.90
CA ASN A 76 -4.87 5.97 8.86
C ASN A 76 -6.24 5.46 8.43
N ARG A 77 -6.40 4.14 8.24
CA ARG A 77 -7.71 3.53 7.95
C ARG A 77 -8.75 3.87 9.01
N ARG A 78 -8.40 3.75 10.30
CA ARG A 78 -9.31 4.11 11.41
C ARG A 78 -9.70 5.58 11.38
N LYS A 79 -8.73 6.48 11.20
CA LYS A 79 -9.00 7.94 11.09
C LYS A 79 -9.94 8.24 9.93
N VAL A 80 -9.73 7.59 8.78
CA VAL A 80 -10.58 7.76 7.60
C VAL A 80 -12.00 7.27 7.84
N ILE A 81 -12.17 6.09 8.43
CA ILE A 81 -13.49 5.54 8.77
C ILE A 81 -14.22 6.51 9.71
N SER A 82 -13.59 6.92 10.81
CA SER A 82 -14.21 7.87 11.75
C SER A 82 -14.56 9.21 11.10
N ARG A 83 -13.71 9.72 10.18
CA ARG A 83 -14.00 10.93 9.42
C ARG A 83 -15.25 10.75 8.55
N LEU A 84 -15.35 9.64 7.81
CA LEU A 84 -16.48 9.37 6.92
C LEU A 84 -17.78 9.19 7.70
N GLU A 85 -17.72 8.51 8.85
CA GLU A 85 -18.88 8.34 9.75
C GLU A 85 -19.43 9.69 10.23
N PHE A 86 -18.54 10.63 10.56
CA PHE A 86 -18.92 11.96 11.01
C PHE A 86 -19.36 12.87 9.85
N SER A 87 -18.65 12.88 8.73
CA SER A 87 -18.89 13.82 7.62
C SER A 87 -20.12 13.48 6.79
N VAL A 88 -20.40 12.19 6.59
CA VAL A 88 -21.50 11.76 5.72
C VAL A 88 -22.78 11.53 6.53
N GLY A 89 -22.63 11.43 7.87
CA GLY A 89 -23.74 11.20 8.79
C GLY A 89 -24.33 9.82 8.58
N ARG A 90 -23.92 8.84 9.37
CA ARG A 90 -24.78 7.65 9.55
C ARG A 90 -26.03 8.09 10.29
N LEU A 91 -27.04 8.57 9.56
CA LEU A 91 -28.39 8.62 10.10
C LEU A 91 -28.77 7.17 10.46
N PRO A 92 -29.40 6.92 11.62
CA PRO A 92 -29.66 5.57 12.13
C PRO A 92 -30.48 4.67 11.20
N PHE A 93 -31.06 5.24 10.13
CA PHE A 93 -31.91 4.56 9.15
C PHE A 93 -31.26 4.39 7.75
N ILE A 94 -30.03 4.88 7.53
CA ILE A 94 -29.35 4.77 6.22
C ILE A 94 -28.37 3.59 6.25
N THR A 95 -28.49 2.71 5.26
CA THR A 95 -27.61 1.54 5.12
C THR A 95 -26.23 1.99 4.63
N ILE A 96 -25.16 1.27 5.02
CA ILE A 96 -23.78 1.50 4.54
C ILE A 96 -23.74 1.67 3.01
N LYS A 97 -24.45 0.81 2.28
CA LYS A 97 -24.53 0.82 0.81
C LYS A 97 -25.17 2.10 0.25
N GLU A 98 -26.16 2.66 0.93
CA GLU A 98 -26.82 3.90 0.51
C GLU A 98 -25.91 5.11 0.77
N THR A 99 -25.22 5.12 1.92
CA THR A 99 -24.17 6.10 2.22
C THR A 99 -23.08 6.09 1.16
N GLU A 100 -22.58 4.91 0.79
CA GLU A 100 -21.59 4.75 -0.29
C GLU A 100 -22.12 5.28 -1.62
N ALA A 101 -23.35 4.92 -2.00
CA ALA A 101 -23.96 5.39 -3.23
C ALA A 101 -24.06 6.91 -3.28
N GLN A 102 -24.42 7.56 -2.17
CA GLN A 102 -24.48 9.01 -2.06
C GLN A 102 -23.10 9.65 -2.21
N ILE A 103 -22.07 9.10 -1.54
CA ILE A 103 -20.69 9.56 -1.64
C ILE A 103 -20.21 9.54 -3.10
N TYR A 104 -20.44 8.43 -3.81
CA TYR A 104 -20.06 8.31 -5.22
C TYR A 104 -20.91 9.19 -6.15
N ARG A 105 -22.18 9.46 -5.81
CA ARG A 105 -23.02 10.40 -6.56
C ARG A 105 -22.46 11.83 -6.44
N ASN A 106 -22.19 12.28 -5.22
CA ASN A 106 -21.60 13.59 -4.94
C ASN A 106 -20.25 13.76 -5.65
N ALA A 107 -19.39 12.74 -5.59
CA ALA A 107 -18.10 12.80 -6.27
C ALA A 107 -18.24 12.95 -7.79
N ARG A 108 -19.16 12.21 -8.43
CA ARG A 108 -19.42 12.35 -9.88
C ARG A 108 -19.93 13.73 -10.24
N GLU A 109 -20.84 14.28 -9.44
CA GLU A 109 -21.33 15.64 -9.63
C GLU A 109 -20.21 16.68 -9.49
N CYS A 110 -19.35 16.54 -8.48
CA CYS A 110 -18.16 17.39 -8.31
C CYS A 110 -17.24 17.32 -9.52
N LEU A 111 -16.95 16.12 -10.05
CA LEU A 111 -16.14 15.95 -11.27
C LEU A 111 -16.77 16.65 -12.48
N ASN A 112 -18.09 16.56 -12.63
CA ASN A 112 -18.80 17.24 -13.72
C ASN A 112 -18.72 18.77 -13.58
N LEU A 113 -18.89 19.31 -12.37
CA LEU A 113 -18.76 20.74 -12.10
C LEU A 113 -17.34 21.24 -12.38
N LEU A 114 -16.33 20.49 -11.94
CA LEU A 114 -14.92 20.80 -12.21
C LEU A 114 -14.61 20.77 -13.71
N SER A 115 -15.15 19.78 -14.43
CA SER A 115 -15.00 19.67 -15.88
C SER A 115 -15.69 20.84 -16.60
N HIS A 116 -16.91 21.18 -16.21
CA HIS A 116 -17.64 22.30 -16.76
C HIS A 116 -16.89 23.63 -16.54
N GLN A 117 -16.39 23.85 -15.33
CA GLN A 117 -15.66 25.06 -14.98
C GLN A 117 -14.33 25.19 -15.73
N LEU A 118 -13.59 24.09 -15.93
CA LEU A 118 -12.37 24.09 -16.73
C LEU A 118 -12.67 24.35 -18.21
N GLY A 119 -13.76 23.76 -18.72
CA GLY A 119 -14.19 23.91 -20.10
C GLY A 119 -13.10 23.50 -21.09
N LYS A 120 -12.68 24.47 -21.93
CA LYS A 120 -11.62 24.31 -22.94
C LYS A 120 -10.28 24.91 -22.51
N GLN A 121 -10.20 25.50 -21.32
CA GLN A 121 -8.99 26.15 -20.83
C GLN A 121 -7.96 25.13 -20.36
N ASP A 122 -6.71 25.57 -20.31
CA ASP A 122 -5.61 24.73 -19.85
C ASP A 122 -5.50 24.70 -18.33
N TYR A 123 -5.82 25.83 -17.69
CA TYR A 123 -5.91 26.02 -16.25
C TYR A 123 -7.21 26.75 -15.88
N TYR A 124 -7.64 26.66 -14.62
CA TYR A 124 -8.93 27.20 -14.18
C TYR A 124 -9.06 28.72 -14.33
N PHE A 125 -7.95 29.48 -14.26
CA PHE A 125 -7.97 30.94 -14.35
C PHE A 125 -7.15 31.49 -15.53
N GLY A 126 -6.99 30.70 -16.58
CA GLY A 126 -6.36 31.11 -17.84
C GLY A 126 -5.11 30.31 -18.17
N ASN A 127 -4.00 31.00 -18.40
CA ASN A 127 -2.78 30.39 -18.96
C ASN A 127 -1.72 30.01 -17.92
N LEU A 128 -1.89 30.44 -16.67
CA LEU A 128 -0.97 30.14 -15.58
C LEU A 128 -1.63 29.18 -14.58
N PRO A 129 -0.89 28.20 -14.05
CA PRO A 129 -1.40 27.34 -12.99
C PRO A 129 -1.62 28.14 -11.71
N SER A 130 -2.74 27.90 -11.05
CA SER A 130 -3.13 28.48 -9.77
C SER A 130 -3.15 27.45 -8.65
N THR A 131 -3.41 27.89 -7.42
CA THR A 131 -3.67 26.97 -6.30
C THR A 131 -4.82 26.01 -6.60
N LEU A 132 -5.87 26.45 -7.31
CA LEU A 132 -6.99 25.58 -7.63
C LEU A 132 -6.56 24.41 -8.52
N ASP A 133 -5.73 24.67 -9.52
CA ASP A 133 -5.18 23.65 -10.41
C ASP A 133 -4.37 22.61 -9.61
N ALA A 134 -3.54 23.06 -8.66
CA ALA A 134 -2.79 22.18 -7.78
C ALA A 134 -3.70 21.34 -6.87
N VAL A 135 -4.76 21.94 -6.30
CA VAL A 135 -5.73 21.23 -5.47
C VAL A 135 -6.48 20.18 -6.28
N VAL A 136 -6.96 20.53 -7.48
CA VAL A 136 -7.66 19.61 -8.38
C VAL A 136 -6.73 18.46 -8.76
N PHE A 137 -5.52 18.77 -9.22
CA PHE A 137 -4.50 17.77 -9.56
C PHE A 137 -4.21 16.81 -8.40
N ALA A 138 -4.01 17.32 -7.18
CA ALA A 138 -3.69 16.50 -6.02
C ALA A 138 -4.77 15.46 -5.69
N HIS A 139 -6.03 15.74 -5.99
CA HIS A 139 -7.15 14.83 -5.76
C HIS A 139 -7.41 13.90 -6.95
N LEU A 140 -7.25 14.39 -8.18
CA LEU A 140 -7.54 13.62 -9.40
C LEU A 140 -6.39 12.70 -9.82
N ALA A 141 -5.14 13.10 -9.64
CA ALA A 141 -3.98 12.33 -10.09
C ALA A 141 -3.89 10.95 -9.42
N PRO A 142 -4.07 10.80 -8.08
CA PRO A 142 -4.11 9.49 -7.45
C PRO A 142 -5.23 8.61 -8.00
N LEU A 143 -6.42 9.19 -8.21
CA LEU A 143 -7.58 8.47 -8.75
C LEU A 143 -7.33 8.01 -10.20
N LEU A 144 -6.65 8.81 -11.03
CA LEU A 144 -6.34 8.47 -12.42
C LEU A 144 -5.27 7.40 -12.55
N ARG A 145 -4.19 7.50 -11.76
CA ARG A 145 -2.99 6.67 -11.91
C ARG A 145 -3.01 5.39 -11.09
N ALA A 146 -3.79 5.34 -10.01
CA ALA A 146 -3.88 4.13 -9.19
C ALA A 146 -4.47 2.95 -9.99
N PRO A 147 -3.87 1.75 -9.94
CA PRO A 147 -4.44 0.53 -10.51
C PRO A 147 -5.58 0.00 -9.62
N LEU A 148 -6.69 0.74 -9.58
CA LEU A 148 -7.87 0.43 -8.78
C LEU A 148 -8.63 -0.77 -9.35
N LEU A 149 -9.14 -1.62 -8.46
CA LEU A 149 -9.92 -2.82 -8.81
C LEU A 149 -11.39 -2.45 -9.00
N GLY A 150 -11.93 -1.63 -8.08
CA GLY A 150 -13.22 -0.94 -8.23
C GLY A 150 -13.09 0.34 -9.04
N ARG A 151 -13.48 0.30 -10.32
CA ARG A 151 -13.19 1.38 -11.29
C ARG A 151 -14.33 2.37 -11.56
N THR A 152 -15.45 2.33 -10.84
CA THR A 152 -16.64 3.14 -11.17
C THR A 152 -16.34 4.65 -11.24
N LEU A 153 -15.72 5.21 -10.19
CA LEU A 153 -15.38 6.64 -10.16
C LEU A 153 -14.22 6.97 -11.12
N GLN A 154 -13.23 6.07 -11.24
CA GLN A 154 -12.11 6.23 -12.16
C GLN A 154 -12.57 6.25 -13.63
N LEU A 155 -13.53 5.39 -14.00
CA LEU A 155 -14.10 5.35 -15.34
C LEU A 155 -14.86 6.65 -15.66
N HIS A 156 -15.64 7.16 -14.70
CA HIS A 156 -16.32 8.46 -14.86
C HIS A 156 -15.32 9.59 -15.09
N LEU A 157 -14.23 9.63 -14.31
CA LEU A 157 -13.17 10.62 -14.50
C LEU A 157 -12.48 10.49 -15.87
N LYS A 158 -12.20 9.27 -16.33
CA LYS A 158 -11.62 9.01 -17.66
C LYS A 158 -12.55 9.41 -18.80
N ALA A 159 -13.86 9.44 -18.58
CA ALA A 159 -14.84 9.94 -19.54
C ALA A 159 -14.84 11.49 -19.65
N LEU A 160 -14.09 12.19 -18.80
CA LEU A 160 -13.91 13.65 -18.82
C LEU A 160 -12.49 13.99 -19.35
N PRO A 161 -12.31 14.09 -20.67
CA PRO A 161 -10.98 14.19 -21.29
C PRO A 161 -10.25 15.49 -20.99
N ASN A 162 -10.97 16.58 -20.74
CA ASN A 162 -10.41 17.87 -20.33
C ASN A 162 -9.71 17.77 -18.97
N LEU A 163 -10.33 17.12 -17.98
CA LEU A 163 -9.71 16.88 -16.67
C LEU A 163 -8.50 15.96 -16.77
N CYS A 164 -8.57 14.92 -17.60
CA CYS A 164 -7.44 14.02 -17.84
C CYS A 164 -6.24 14.76 -18.45
N ARG A 165 -6.50 15.61 -19.45
CA ARG A 165 -5.48 16.45 -20.09
C ARG A 165 -4.87 17.44 -19.09
N HIS A 166 -5.72 18.09 -18.30
CA HIS A 166 -5.30 19.00 -17.25
C HIS A 166 -4.37 18.30 -16.23
N CYS A 167 -4.74 17.11 -15.77
CA CYS A 167 -3.90 16.34 -14.85
C CYS A 167 -2.56 15.94 -15.46
N SER A 168 -2.55 15.56 -16.75
CA SER A 168 -1.31 15.22 -17.46
C SER A 168 -0.38 16.43 -17.56
N ARG A 169 -0.92 17.59 -17.93
CA ARG A 169 -0.18 18.85 -17.98
C ARG A 169 0.40 19.24 -16.62
N MET A 170 -0.42 19.18 -15.56
CA MET A 170 0.04 19.50 -14.20
C MET A 170 1.15 18.55 -13.74
N LEU A 171 1.07 17.26 -14.11
CA LEU A 171 2.14 16.30 -13.83
C LEU A 171 3.44 16.69 -14.55
N ASP A 172 3.38 17.01 -15.84
CA ASP A 172 4.55 17.41 -16.63
C ASP A 172 5.19 18.70 -16.09
N CYS A 173 4.37 19.67 -15.69
CA CYS A 173 4.84 20.95 -15.16
C CYS A 173 5.44 20.81 -13.75
N CYS A 174 4.80 20.05 -12.86
CA CYS A 174 5.23 19.96 -11.46
C CYS A 174 6.27 18.86 -11.21
N PHE A 175 6.27 17.80 -12.02
CA PHE A 175 7.13 16.64 -11.87
C PHE A 175 7.73 16.15 -13.20
N PRO A 176 8.57 16.98 -13.87
CA PRO A 176 9.12 16.65 -15.19
C PRO A 176 9.84 15.29 -15.22
N THR A 177 10.56 14.96 -14.14
CA THR A 177 11.28 13.69 -14.00
C THR A 177 10.33 12.48 -13.92
N LEU A 178 9.17 12.61 -13.25
CA LEU A 178 8.19 11.51 -13.15
C LEU A 178 7.42 11.27 -14.45
N SER A 179 7.36 12.27 -15.33
CA SER A 179 6.80 12.12 -16.67
C SER A 179 7.80 11.44 -17.63
N ALA A 180 9.10 11.65 -17.42
CA ALA A 180 10.16 10.97 -18.18
C ALA A 180 10.39 9.52 -17.73
N GLU A 181 10.20 9.21 -16.45
CA GLU A 181 10.44 7.90 -15.84
C GLU A 181 9.25 6.92 -15.92
N GLY A 182 8.48 6.95 -17.00
CA GLY A 182 7.48 5.92 -17.31
C GLY A 182 8.04 4.50 -17.52
N GLY A 183 9.29 4.20 -17.12
CA GLY A 183 9.97 2.95 -17.45
C GLY A 183 11.13 2.47 -16.57
N SER A 184 11.54 3.12 -15.47
CA SER A 184 12.66 2.60 -14.65
C SER A 184 12.16 1.95 -13.35
N ARG A 185 12.42 0.65 -13.26
CA ARG A 185 12.04 -0.28 -12.19
C ARG A 185 13.26 -0.65 -11.31
N PRO A 186 14.04 0.29 -10.74
CA PRO A 186 15.25 -0.10 -10.01
C PRO A 186 14.93 -0.84 -8.71
N GLU A 187 13.83 -0.51 -8.01
CA GLU A 187 13.52 -1.12 -6.71
C GLU A 187 12.98 -2.56 -6.79
N ARG A 188 12.18 -2.90 -7.83
CA ARG A 188 11.71 -4.30 -7.98
C ARG A 188 12.83 -5.22 -8.46
N GLU A 189 13.73 -4.73 -9.31
CA GLU A 189 14.90 -5.51 -9.72
C GLU A 189 15.85 -5.77 -8.54
N GLN A 190 16.06 -4.76 -7.68
CA GLN A 190 16.82 -4.92 -6.46
C GLN A 190 16.17 -5.93 -5.49
N MET A 191 14.84 -5.89 -5.35
CA MET A 191 14.09 -6.80 -4.49
C MET A 191 14.07 -8.23 -5.04
N ASP A 192 13.90 -8.40 -6.35
CA ASP A 192 13.96 -9.71 -7.04
C ASP A 192 15.37 -10.31 -6.90
N ALA A 193 16.43 -9.51 -7.07
CA ALA A 193 17.82 -9.95 -6.88
C ALA A 193 18.12 -10.34 -5.43
N ASN A 194 17.56 -9.62 -4.45
CA ASN A 194 17.70 -9.97 -3.04
C ASN A 194 16.94 -11.28 -2.70
N LEU A 195 15.76 -11.49 -3.29
CA LEU A 195 14.99 -12.72 -3.08
C LEU A 195 15.69 -13.93 -3.68
N GLN A 196 16.28 -13.79 -4.87
CA GLN A 196 17.11 -14.84 -5.49
C GLN A 196 18.31 -15.21 -4.62
N LYS A 197 19.03 -14.22 -4.06
CA LYS A 197 20.13 -14.47 -3.13
C LYS A 197 19.67 -15.22 -1.87
N LEU A 198 18.51 -14.89 -1.33
CA LEU A 198 17.95 -15.61 -0.18
C LEU A 198 17.60 -17.07 -0.55
N THR A 199 17.01 -17.31 -1.72
CA THR A 199 16.73 -18.67 -2.19
C THR A 199 18.01 -19.48 -2.40
N GLU A 200 19.06 -18.88 -2.95
CA GLU A 200 20.37 -19.52 -3.10
C GLU A 200 21.01 -19.89 -1.76
N LEU A 201 20.92 -19.01 -0.76
CA LEU A 201 21.43 -19.28 0.58
C LEU A 201 20.69 -20.45 1.24
N VAL A 202 19.36 -20.49 1.14
CA VAL A 202 18.53 -21.58 1.67
C VAL A 202 18.88 -22.91 0.97
N ASN A 203 19.01 -22.92 -0.37
CA ASN A 203 19.42 -24.12 -1.10
C ASN A 203 20.84 -24.57 -0.71
N LYS A 204 21.76 -23.63 -0.45
CA LYS A 204 23.12 -23.96 -0.02
C LYS A 204 23.14 -24.57 1.38
N GLU A 205 22.33 -24.07 2.31
CA GLU A 205 22.18 -24.66 3.65
C GLU A 205 21.57 -26.07 3.57
N SER A 206 20.49 -26.27 2.81
CA SER A 206 19.89 -27.59 2.62
C SER A 206 20.88 -28.62 2.06
N ASN A 207 21.68 -28.24 1.06
CA ASN A 207 22.71 -29.12 0.49
C ASN A 207 23.84 -29.45 1.47
N LEU A 208 24.18 -28.56 2.40
CA LEU A 208 25.17 -28.81 3.44
C LEU A 208 24.63 -29.80 4.48
N ILE A 209 23.37 -29.65 4.87
CA ILE A 209 22.69 -30.56 5.79
C ILE A 209 22.62 -31.98 5.20
N GLU A 210 22.19 -32.12 3.93
CA GLU A 210 22.16 -33.43 3.26
C GLU A 210 23.55 -34.09 3.16
N LYS A 211 24.61 -33.31 2.93
CA LYS A 211 25.99 -33.81 2.93
C LYS A 211 26.44 -34.26 4.32
N MET A 212 26.06 -33.54 5.37
CA MET A 212 26.37 -33.93 6.74
C MET A 212 25.64 -35.23 7.12
N ASP A 213 24.36 -35.36 6.78
CA ASP A 213 23.58 -36.59 7.01
C ASP A 213 24.11 -37.77 6.21
N GLY A 214 24.51 -37.55 4.95
CA GLY A 214 25.17 -38.55 4.11
C GLY A 214 26.49 -39.05 4.70
N ASN A 215 27.33 -38.14 5.21
CA ASN A 215 28.60 -38.49 5.86
C ASN A 215 28.38 -39.20 7.20
N LEU A 216 27.40 -38.79 8.01
CA LEU A 216 27.01 -39.48 9.25
C LEU A 216 26.54 -40.92 8.95
N ARG A 217 25.77 -41.11 7.88
CA ARG A 217 25.27 -42.42 7.44
C ARG A 217 26.35 -43.30 6.81
N ALA A 218 27.36 -42.72 6.19
CA ALA A 218 28.52 -43.44 5.66
C ALA A 218 29.48 -43.86 6.79
N ASN A 219 29.69 -42.97 7.78
CA ASN A 219 30.60 -43.22 8.89
C ASN A 219 30.08 -44.32 9.83
N SER A 220 28.75 -44.38 10.06
CA SER A 220 28.12 -45.46 10.84
C SER A 220 28.22 -46.83 10.20
N LYS A 221 28.35 -46.91 8.86
CA LYS A 221 28.58 -48.18 8.14
C LYS A 221 30.04 -48.63 8.18
N SER A 222 30.99 -47.69 8.26
CA SER A 222 32.43 -48.02 8.33
C SER A 222 32.86 -48.56 9.70
N SER A 223 32.13 -48.24 10.78
CA SER A 223 32.43 -48.73 12.12
C SER A 223 31.90 -50.15 12.42
N GLY A 224 31.25 -50.81 11.45
CA GLY A 224 30.64 -52.14 11.60
C GLY A 224 31.49 -53.33 11.12
N GLN A 225 32.71 -53.11 10.60
CA GLN A 225 33.60 -54.19 10.16
C GLN A 225 34.96 -54.10 10.87
N GLY A 226 35.08 -54.74 12.03
CA GLY A 226 36.35 -54.81 12.74
C GLY A 226 36.33 -55.68 13.98
N LYS A 227 36.64 -56.97 13.77
CA LYS A 227 37.08 -58.02 14.72
C LYS A 227 36.01 -58.92 15.36
N SER A 228 35.91 -60.12 14.76
CA SER A 228 35.57 -61.37 15.44
C SER A 228 36.84 -62.22 15.52
N SER A 229 37.21 -62.69 16.72
CA SER A 229 37.84 -64.01 16.94
C SER A 229 38.04 -64.33 18.43
N GLN A 230 37.43 -65.45 18.84
CA GLN A 230 37.83 -66.40 19.89
C GLN A 230 37.68 -65.91 21.36
N GLN A 231 37.14 -66.66 22.32
CA GLN A 231 36.87 -68.10 22.44
C GLN A 231 35.88 -68.34 23.59
N VAL A 232 35.04 -69.37 23.46
CA VAL A 232 34.08 -69.88 24.45
C VAL A 232 34.78 -70.77 25.49
N PRO A 233 34.27 -70.87 26.73
CA PRO A 233 34.12 -72.19 27.35
C PRO A 233 32.70 -72.44 27.89
N PRO A 234 32.28 -73.72 28.05
CA PRO A 234 30.88 -74.10 28.17
C PRO A 234 30.38 -74.32 29.62
N ASP A 235 29.05 -74.35 29.71
CA ASP A 235 28.13 -74.67 30.81
C ASP A 235 28.60 -75.64 31.91
N ILE A 236 28.21 -75.34 33.17
CA ILE A 236 27.75 -76.35 34.14
C ILE A 236 26.54 -75.81 34.94
N SER A 237 25.46 -76.59 34.88
CA SER A 237 24.19 -76.52 35.61
C SER A 237 24.35 -76.87 37.11
N THR A 238 23.50 -76.33 38.01
CA THR A 238 22.65 -77.09 38.97
C THR A 238 22.03 -76.21 40.08
N ASN A 239 20.69 -76.30 40.20
CA ASN A 239 19.82 -76.43 41.40
C ASN A 239 20.12 -75.72 42.74
N GLY A 240 19.06 -75.12 43.33
CA GLY A 240 18.99 -74.54 44.69
C GLY A 240 19.04 -75.56 45.85
N PRO A 241 18.75 -75.22 47.13
CA PRO A 241 17.58 -74.43 47.57
C PRO A 241 17.81 -73.41 48.73
N THR A 242 16.70 -72.76 49.14
CA THR A 242 16.37 -71.88 50.30
C THR A 242 16.70 -72.46 51.70
N PRO A 243 16.25 -71.86 52.85
CA PRO A 243 16.41 -70.48 53.39
C PRO A 243 16.87 -70.52 54.89
N THR A 244 17.27 -69.40 55.52
CA THR A 244 17.03 -69.20 56.98
C THR A 244 17.21 -67.76 57.44
N ALA A 245 16.34 -67.36 58.37
CA ALA A 245 16.30 -66.10 59.08
C ALA A 245 17.19 -66.10 60.33
N GLY A 246 17.51 -64.90 60.85
CA GLY A 246 17.88 -64.70 62.26
C GLY A 246 19.14 -63.87 62.49
N HIS A 247 19.00 -62.55 62.62
CA HIS A 247 19.14 -61.80 63.88
C HIS A 247 18.86 -60.31 63.67
#